data_AF-A0A1C6YVM8-F1
#
_entry.id   AF-A0A1C6YVM8-F1
#
_cell.length_a   1.000
_cell.length_b   1.000
_cell.length_c   1.000
_cell.angle_alpha   90.00
_cell.angle_beta   90.00
_cell.angle_gamma   90.00
#
_symmetry.space_group_name_H-M   'P 1'
#
loop_
_entity.id
_entity.type
_entity.pdbx_description
1 polymer ?
#
loop_
_entity_poly.entity_id
_entity_poly.type
_entity_poly.pdbx_seq_one_letter_code
_entity_poly.pdbx_strand_id
1 'polypeptide(L)' 'MKAGKEHRIPLSDTAVTLLKDLQCFKDNNSVFPAPRGGKLSDMSLLAVLKRMGHSGLTQHGFSSTFRDWAGETTDY' A
#
# COMPACT_ATOMS: atom_id res chain seq x y z
N MET A 1 -5.80 -12.50 1.75
CA MET A 1 -5.73 -13.89 2.25
C MET A 1 -7.14 -14.44 2.44
N LYS A 2 -7.60 -15.31 1.54
CA LYS A 2 -8.74 -16.20 1.79
C LYS A 2 -8.15 -17.62 1.73
N ALA A 3 -8.59 -18.50 2.64
CA ALA A 3 -8.13 -19.88 2.79
C ALA A 3 -6.68 -20.12 3.31
N GLY A 4 -6.03 -19.13 3.95
CA GLY A 4 -4.72 -19.33 4.60
C GLY A 4 -3.54 -19.67 3.67
N LYS A 5 -3.77 -19.66 2.36
CA LYS A 5 -2.73 -19.91 1.35
C LYS A 5 -1.82 -18.70 1.21
N GLU A 6 -0.51 -18.94 1.19
CA GLU A 6 0.49 -17.92 0.86
C GLU A 6 0.19 -17.36 -0.53
N HIS A 7 0.09 -16.03 -0.62
CA HIS A 7 -0.18 -15.33 -1.86
C HIS A 7 1.06 -14.55 -2.26
N ARG A 8 1.66 -14.93 -3.39
CA ARG A 8 2.86 -14.30 -3.94
C ARG A 8 2.48 -13.45 -5.14
N ILE A 9 2.88 -12.20 -5.13
CA ILE A 9 2.65 -11.22 -6.21
C ILE A 9 4.02 -10.63 -6.58
N PRO A 10 4.39 -10.55 -7.86
CA PRO A 10 5.61 -9.86 -8.28
C PRO A 10 5.50 -8.36 -7.96
N LEU A 11 6.62 -7.78 -7.52
CA LEU A 11 6.74 -6.33 -7.34
C LEU A 11 7.50 -5.75 -8.52
N SER A 12 7.12 -4.55 -8.95
CA SER A 12 7.89 -3.79 -9.92
C SER A 12 9.19 -3.28 -9.32
N ASP A 13 10.18 -2.99 -10.17
CA ASP A 13 11.48 -2.46 -9.74
C ASP A 13 11.32 -1.17 -8.91
N THR A 14 10.37 -0.31 -9.29
CA THR A 14 10.04 0.92 -8.54
C THR A 14 9.52 0.61 -7.14
N ALA A 15 8.63 -0.38 -7.00
CA ALA A 15 8.12 -0.78 -5.69
C ALA A 15 9.24 -1.38 -4.81
N VAL A 16 10.12 -2.20 -5.40
CA VAL A 16 11.28 -2.76 -4.70
C VAL A 16 12.23 -1.67 -4.23
N THR A 17 12.50 -0.66 -5.08
CA THR A 17 13.36 0.48 -4.74
C THR A 17 12.78 1.25 -3.56
N LEU A 18 11.48 1.60 -3.63
CA LEU A 18 10.79 2.30 -2.55
C LEU A 18 10.87 1.52 -1.22
N LEU A 19 10.67 0.20 -1.25
CA LEU A 19 10.73 -0.64 -0.05
C LEU A 19 12.14 -0.70 0.56
N LYS A 20 13.20 -0.66 -0.26
CA LYS A 20 14.59 -0.64 0.23
C LYS A 20 14.96 0.68 0.89
N ASP A 21 14.35 1.78 0.45
CA ASP A 21 14.60 3.11 0.98
C ASP A 21 13.82 3.40 2.28
N LEU A 22 12.88 2.53 2.67
CA LEU A 22 12.13 2.68 3.92
C LEU A 22 13.06 2.51 5.13
N GLN A 23 12.91 3.40 6.11
CA GLN A 23 13.63 3.31 7.37
C GLN A 23 13.19 2.05 8.14
N CYS A 24 14.13 1.13 8.37
CA CYS A 24 13.92 0.00 9.26
C CYS A 24 14.03 0.45 10.72
N PHE A 25 12.98 0.21 11.50
CA PHE A 25 13.00 0.44 12.94
C PHE A 25 13.48 -0.83 13.64
N LYS A 26 14.37 -0.67 14.63
CA LYS A 26 14.82 -1.77 15.48
C LYS A 26 13.60 -2.36 16.22
N ASP A 27 13.54 -3.68 16.34
CA ASP A 27 12.48 -4.42 17.05
C ASP A 27 11.05 -4.21 16.49
N ASN A 28 10.92 -3.93 15.18
CA ASN A 28 9.63 -3.80 14.51
C ASN A 28 9.45 -4.83 13.38
N ASN A 29 8.33 -5.57 13.43
CA ASN A 29 7.97 -6.60 12.43
C ASN A 29 7.08 -6.07 11.28
N SER A 30 6.79 -4.76 11.24
CA SER A 30 5.92 -4.16 10.20
C SER A 30 6.74 -3.51 9.10
N VAL A 31 6.41 -3.81 7.84
CA VAL A 31 7.03 -3.16 6.65
C VAL A 31 6.72 -1.65 6.62
N PHE A 32 5.51 -1.27 7.00
CA PHE A 32 5.07 0.13 7.11
C PHE A 32 4.70 0.48 8.56
N PRO A 33 5.68 0.87 9.41
CA PRO A 33 5.41 1.26 10.78
C PRO A 33 4.76 2.64 10.90
N ALA A 34 4.01 2.85 11.98
CA ALA A 34 3.62 4.20 12.37
C ALA A 34 4.84 4.99 12.87
N PRO A 35 4.91 6.32 12.69
CA PRO A 35 6.06 7.14 13.12
C PRO A 35 6.39 7.07 14.61
N ARG A 36 5.42 6.69 15.46
CA ARG A 36 5.58 6.52 16.90
C ARG A 36 5.73 5.05 17.33
N GLY A 37 6.01 4.17 16.38
CA GLY A 37 6.05 2.72 16.60
C GLY A 37 4.68 2.05 16.48
N GLY A 38 4.69 0.73 16.28
CA GLY A 38 3.48 -0.08 16.10
C GLY A 38 2.88 0.00 14.69
N LYS A 39 1.64 -0.50 14.58
CA LYS A 39 0.92 -0.61 13.30
C LYS A 39 0.38 0.73 12.84
N LEU A 40 0.50 1.00 11.54
CA LEU A 40 -0.18 2.11 10.89
C LEU A 40 -1.71 1.93 11.00
N SER A 41 -2.45 3.01 11.29
CA SER A 41 -3.91 2.94 11.33
C SER A 41 -4.51 2.95 9.93
N ASP A 42 -5.68 2.32 9.74
CA ASP A 42 -6.40 2.31 8.47
C ASP A 42 -6.71 3.73 7.96
N MET A 43 -6.89 4.67 8.89
CA MET A 43 -7.15 6.08 8.56
C MET A 43 -5.94 6.84 8.04
N SER A 44 -4.73 6.28 8.17
CA SER A 44 -3.49 6.98 7.82
C SER A 44 -3.43 7.35 6.34
N LEU A 45 -3.86 6.43 5.46
CA LEU A 45 -3.88 6.67 4.01
C LEU A 45 -4.91 7.74 3.63
N LEU A 46 -6.11 7.70 4.21
CA LEU A 46 -7.14 8.74 4.01
C LEU A 46 -6.67 10.11 4.52
N ALA A 47 -5.94 10.15 5.64
CA ALA A 47 -5.38 11.38 6.17
C ALA A 47 -4.33 11.99 5.23
N VAL A 48 -3.52 11.17 4.55
CA VAL A 48 -2.57 11.65 3.53
C VAL A 48 -3.32 12.26 2.35
N LEU A 49 -4.31 11.57 1.79
CA LEU A 49 -5.12 12.09 0.68
C LEU A 49 -5.78 13.42 1.01
N LYS A 50 -6.35 13.54 2.23
CA LYS A 50 -6.94 14.79 2.71
C LYS A 50 -5.91 15.92 2.79
N ARG A 51 -4.69 15.66 3.28
CA ARG A 51 -3.61 16.68 3.35
C ARG A 51 -3.13 17.12 1.96
N MET A 52 -3.22 16.25 0.96
CA MET A 52 -2.94 16.56 -0.44
C MET A 52 -4.11 17.30 -1.14
N GLY A 53 -5.22 17.58 -0.44
CA GLY A 53 -6.39 18.24 -1.03
C GLY A 53 -7.34 17.30 -1.78
N HIS A 54 -7.17 15.98 -1.67
CA HIS A 54 -7.97 14.97 -2.37
C HIS A 54 -9.01 14.34 -1.45
N SER A 55 -9.98 15.13 -0.96
CA SER A 55 -11.00 14.64 -0.02
C SER A 55 -12.07 13.72 -0.64
N GLY A 56 -12.16 13.66 -1.97
CA GLY A 56 -13.09 12.78 -2.69
C GLY A 56 -12.54 11.39 -3.02
N LEU A 57 -11.28 11.10 -2.67
CA LEU A 57 -10.62 9.83 -2.99
C LEU A 57 -10.54 8.93 -1.75
N THR A 58 -10.57 7.62 -1.98
CA THR A 58 -10.45 6.60 -0.91
C THR A 58 -9.45 5.53 -1.28
N GLN A 59 -8.87 4.86 -0.28
CA GLN A 59 -8.01 3.69 -0.48
C GLN A 59 -8.71 2.60 -1.32
N HIS A 60 -10.01 2.36 -1.08
CA HIS A 60 -10.80 1.41 -1.86
C HIS A 60 -10.91 1.82 -3.33
N GLY A 61 -11.04 3.12 -3.59
CA GLY A 61 -11.03 3.69 -4.93
C GLY A 61 -9.72 3.39 -5.68
N PHE A 62 -8.56 3.62 -5.06
CA PHE A 62 -7.26 3.28 -5.67
C PHE A 62 -7.18 1.81 -6.09
N SER A 63 -7.60 0.89 -5.23
CA SER A 63 -7.57 -0.55 -5.54
C SER A 63 -8.54 -0.94 -6.67
N SER A 64 -9.72 -0.31 -6.74
CA SER A 64 -10.68 -0.55 -7.83
C SER A 64 -10.12 -0.02 -9.14
N THR A 65 -9.71 1.24 -9.17
CA THR A 65 -9.16 1.89 -10.36
C THR A 65 -7.93 1.16 -10.88
N PHE A 66 -7.03 0.70 -10.00
CA PHE A 66 -5.88 -0.09 -10.43
C PHE A 66 -6.28 -1.42 -11.07
N ARG A 67 -7.27 -2.13 -10.50
CA ARG A 67 -7.78 -3.37 -11.08
C ARG A 67 -8.40 -3.12 -12.45
N ASP A 68 -9.25 -2.10 -12.56
CA ASP A 68 -9.95 -1.77 -13.80
C ASP A 68 -8.94 -1.38 -14.88
N TRP A 69 -7.99 -0.49 -14.54
CA TRP A 69 -6.90 -0.10 -15.43
C TRP A 69 -6.05 -1.31 -15.86
N ALA A 70 -5.66 -2.20 -14.94
CA ALA A 70 -4.87 -3.37 -15.28
C ALA A 70 -5.63 -4.32 -16.22
N GLY A 71 -6.93 -4.52 -16.00
CA GLY A 71 -7.77 -5.35 -16.88
C GLY A 71 -8.04 -4.74 -18.25
N GLU A 72 -8.03 -3.41 -18.36
CA GLU A 72 -8.23 -2.69 -19.63
C GLU A 72 -6.95 -2.49 -20.44
N THR A 73 -5.78 -2.48 -19.78
CA THR A 73 -4.51 -2.10 -20.39
C THR A 73 -3.46 -3.22 -20.43
N THR A 74 -3.76 -4.38 -19.87
CA THR A 74 -2.86 -5.54 -19.86
C THR A 74 -3.59 -6.83 -20.21
N ASP A 75 -2.89 -7.80 -20.79
CA ASP A 75 -3.45 -9.08 -21.23
C ASP A 75 -3.33 -10.20 -20.16
N TYR A 76 -3.10 -9.84 -18.90
CA TYR A 76 -2.78 -10.78 -17.80
C TYR A 76 -3.93 -10.96 -16.80
#